data_AF-A0A1M2VGT0-F1
#
_entry.id   AF-A0A1M2VGT0-F1
#
_cell.length_a   1.000
_cell.length_b   1.000
_cell.length_c   1.000
_cell.angle_alpha   90.00
_cell.angle_beta   90.00
_cell.angle_gamma   90.00
#
_symmetry.space_group_name_H-M   'P 1'
#
loop_
_entity.id
_entity.type
_entity.pdbx_description
1 polymer ?
#
loop_
_entity_poly.entity_id
_entity_poly.type
_entity_poly.pdbx_seq_one_letter_code
_entity_poly.pdbx_strand_id
1 'polypeptide(L)'
;MSAHPTITSSKSLKQQYDEQGYVIVPGLIPPEQFKALETASERVITRTRTGQWPHRRTVGRQFPPYGDGDPDSWGVQHVMHPDLGEPAFARWYTSDALVGVVQELLGALREDSCLYVVPGSHKTPRTPAQRALSSTLDPPTDPLTMPGAVRVSLRPGETVFYNNNILHCATYDAAAPRITLHACIGEARGGPTRARNILQHGLRWMKEPPFADTLDARGRAMLERIVRLQESVGGEVGYSLVN
;
A
#
# COMPACT_ATOMS: atom_id res chain seq x y z
N MET A 1 9.03 -21.32 -51.45
CA MET A 1 9.48 -21.53 -50.06
C MET A 1 9.71 -20.16 -49.45
N SER A 2 8.85 -19.71 -48.54
CA SER A 2 9.12 -18.50 -47.75
C SER A 2 8.76 -18.81 -46.30
N ALA A 3 9.71 -18.51 -45.43
CA ALA A 3 9.85 -19.05 -44.09
C ALA A 3 8.71 -18.66 -43.14
N HIS A 4 8.38 -19.58 -42.23
CA HIS A 4 7.57 -19.29 -41.04
C HIS A 4 8.31 -18.29 -40.13
N PRO A 5 7.66 -17.21 -39.65
CA PRO A 5 8.21 -16.43 -38.57
C PRO A 5 8.01 -17.19 -37.25
N THR A 6 9.12 -17.61 -36.66
CA THR A 6 9.21 -18.27 -35.36
C THR A 6 8.96 -17.27 -34.23
N ILE A 7 7.96 -17.60 -33.38
CA ILE A 7 7.73 -17.26 -31.96
C ILE A 7 8.34 -15.93 -31.47
N THR A 8 7.51 -14.91 -31.36
CA THR A 8 7.75 -13.73 -30.52
C THR A 8 7.79 -14.17 -29.05
N SER A 9 8.94 -14.00 -28.39
CA SER A 9 9.06 -14.09 -26.93
C SER A 9 8.08 -13.11 -26.28
N SER A 10 7.12 -13.58 -25.47
CA SER A 10 6.23 -12.68 -24.71
C SER A 10 7.06 -11.95 -23.64
N LYS A 11 6.90 -10.63 -23.53
CA LYS A 11 7.58 -9.81 -22.52
C LYS A 11 7.23 -10.27 -21.10
N SER A 12 8.19 -10.26 -20.16
CA SER A 12 7.93 -10.61 -18.76
C SER A 12 6.97 -9.60 -18.09
N LEU A 13 6.34 -9.95 -16.96
CA LEU A 13 5.44 -9.01 -16.27
C LEU A 13 6.22 -7.76 -15.82
N LYS A 14 7.48 -7.92 -15.40
CA LYS A 14 8.39 -6.81 -15.08
C LYS A 14 8.73 -5.93 -16.29
N GLN A 15 8.90 -6.49 -17.48
CA GLN A 15 9.14 -5.71 -18.70
C GLN A 15 7.87 -4.96 -19.14
N GLN A 16 6.70 -5.60 -19.06
CA GLN A 16 5.41 -4.93 -19.29
C GLN A 16 5.21 -3.80 -18.29
N TYR A 17 5.55 -4.04 -17.02
CA TYR A 17 5.51 -3.07 -15.94
C TYR A 17 6.53 -1.92 -16.13
N ASP A 18 7.79 -2.20 -16.48
CA ASP A 18 8.83 -1.19 -16.69
C ASP A 18 8.57 -0.31 -17.91
N GLU A 19 7.93 -0.85 -18.95
CA GLU A 19 7.57 -0.13 -20.17
C GLU A 19 6.25 0.64 -20.05
N GLN A 20 5.24 0.08 -19.37
CA GLN A 20 3.87 0.62 -19.36
C GLN A 20 3.48 1.28 -18.03
N GLY A 21 4.28 1.11 -16.97
CA GLY A 21 3.93 1.52 -15.61
C GLY A 21 2.90 0.61 -14.94
N TYR A 22 2.49 -0.48 -15.61
CA TYR A 22 1.52 -1.45 -15.13
C TYR A 22 1.53 -2.82 -15.79
N VAL A 23 0.83 -3.79 -15.18
CA VAL A 23 0.52 -5.08 -15.82
C VAL A 23 -0.71 -5.75 -15.18
N ILE A 24 -1.52 -6.44 -16.00
CA ILE A 24 -2.66 -7.27 -15.56
C ILE A 24 -2.17 -8.70 -15.39
N VAL A 25 -2.48 -9.34 -14.26
CA VAL A 25 -2.14 -10.75 -14.00
C VAL A 25 -3.41 -11.63 -13.98
N PRO A 26 -3.73 -12.30 -15.10
CA PRO A 26 -4.88 -13.19 -15.18
C PRO A 26 -4.75 -14.35 -14.20
N GLY A 27 -5.84 -14.69 -13.50
CA GLY A 27 -5.88 -15.88 -12.65
C GLY A 27 -5.08 -15.79 -11.35
N LEU A 28 -4.71 -14.58 -10.90
CA LEU A 28 -4.03 -14.38 -9.61
C LEU A 28 -4.81 -14.96 -8.43
N ILE A 29 -6.14 -14.94 -8.51
CA ILE A 29 -7.01 -15.71 -7.63
C ILE A 29 -7.40 -16.97 -8.39
N PRO A 30 -6.90 -18.15 -7.99
CA PRO A 30 -7.31 -19.39 -8.60
C PRO A 30 -8.83 -19.63 -8.44
N PRO A 31 -9.52 -20.25 -9.41
CA PRO A 31 -10.97 -20.48 -9.35
C PRO A 31 -11.43 -21.17 -8.06
N GLU A 32 -10.62 -22.07 -7.51
CA GLU A 32 -10.89 -22.77 -6.26
C GLU A 32 -10.85 -21.86 -5.01
N GLN A 33 -10.12 -20.74 -5.07
CA GLN A 33 -10.05 -19.76 -3.98
C GLN A 33 -11.08 -18.63 -4.14
N PHE A 34 -11.50 -18.36 -5.38
CA PHE A 34 -12.41 -17.25 -5.70
C PHE A 34 -13.73 -17.35 -4.93
N LYS A 35 -14.38 -18.52 -4.94
CA LYS A 35 -15.67 -18.69 -4.27
C LYS A 35 -15.56 -18.48 -2.75
N ALA A 36 -14.48 -18.94 -2.14
CA ALA A 36 -14.25 -18.77 -0.70
C ALA A 36 -14.03 -17.31 -0.31
N LEU A 37 -13.30 -16.55 -1.12
CA LEU A 37 -13.09 -15.11 -0.91
C LEU A 37 -14.37 -14.31 -1.13
N GLU A 38 -15.14 -14.62 -2.17
CA GLU A 38 -16.43 -14.00 -2.45
C GLU A 38 -17.40 -14.16 -1.27
N THR A 39 -17.58 -15.39 -0.78
CA THR A 39 -18.48 -15.64 0.35
C THR A 39 -17.97 -14.99 1.64
N ALA A 40 -16.65 -14.94 1.87
CA ALA A 40 -16.09 -14.19 3.01
C ALA A 40 -16.38 -12.69 2.89
N SER A 41 -16.26 -12.10 1.70
CA SER A 41 -16.58 -10.70 1.45
C SER A 41 -18.05 -10.39 1.73
N GLU A 42 -18.99 -11.23 1.30
CA GLU A 42 -20.43 -11.05 1.56
C GLU A 42 -20.75 -11.02 3.06
N ARG A 43 -20.13 -11.92 3.84
CA ARG A 43 -20.29 -11.96 5.30
C ARG A 43 -19.76 -10.69 5.96
N VAL A 44 -18.57 -10.26 5.57
CA VAL A 44 -17.93 -9.05 6.12
C VAL A 44 -18.71 -7.78 5.77
N ILE A 45 -19.22 -7.68 4.54
CA ILE A 45 -20.08 -6.57 4.11
C ILE A 45 -21.34 -6.52 4.97
N THR A 46 -22.00 -7.66 5.15
CA THR A 46 -23.22 -7.76 5.96
C THR A 46 -22.95 -7.32 7.39
N ARG A 47 -21.91 -7.88 8.01
CA ARG A 47 -21.52 -7.60 9.40
C ARG A 47 -21.12 -6.15 9.63
N THR A 48 -20.52 -5.51 8.63
CA THR A 48 -20.19 -4.09 8.67
C THR A 48 -21.44 -3.22 8.55
N ARG A 49 -22.34 -3.55 7.62
CA ARG A 49 -23.59 -2.79 7.40
C ARG A 49 -24.59 -2.92 8.54
N THR A 50 -24.53 -4.01 9.30
CA THR A 50 -25.33 -4.19 10.52
C THR A 50 -24.70 -3.55 11.76
N GLY A 51 -23.56 -2.86 11.62
CA GLY A 51 -22.85 -2.20 12.72
C GLY A 51 -22.08 -3.17 13.64
N GLN A 52 -22.08 -4.47 13.34
CA GLN A 52 -21.37 -5.49 14.11
C GLN A 52 -19.86 -5.50 13.86
N TRP A 53 -19.39 -4.72 12.89
CA TRP A 53 -17.97 -4.47 12.63
C TRP A 53 -17.71 -2.95 12.51
N PRO A 54 -17.10 -2.32 13.53
CA PRO A 54 -16.96 -0.85 13.58
C PRO A 54 -15.80 -0.35 12.70
N HIS A 55 -14.90 -1.22 12.26
CA HIS A 55 -13.76 -0.86 11.44
C HIS A 55 -14.20 -0.71 9.98
N ARG A 56 -14.86 0.40 9.70
CA ARG A 56 -15.37 0.77 8.39
C ARG A 56 -14.87 2.16 8.02
N ARG A 57 -14.96 2.46 6.74
CA ARG A 57 -14.85 3.82 6.26
C ARG A 57 -16.21 4.24 5.73
N THR A 58 -16.67 5.40 6.18
CA THR A 58 -17.98 5.96 5.81
C THR A 58 -17.86 6.77 4.54
N VAL A 59 -18.90 6.73 3.69
CA VAL A 59 -18.96 7.51 2.46
C VAL A 59 -18.72 9.00 2.78
N GLY A 60 -17.96 9.70 1.91
CA GLY A 60 -17.66 11.13 2.08
C GLY A 60 -16.54 11.48 3.09
N ARG A 61 -15.87 10.51 3.74
CA ARG A 61 -14.71 10.77 4.61
C ARG A 61 -13.44 10.05 4.14
N GLN A 62 -12.40 10.84 3.92
CA GLN A 62 -11.10 10.39 3.41
C GLN A 62 -10.14 9.91 4.52
N PHE A 63 -10.23 10.51 5.72
CA PHE A 63 -9.38 10.20 6.87
C PHE A 63 -10.24 9.96 8.12
N PRO A 64 -9.75 9.17 9.09
CA PRO A 64 -10.42 9.04 10.38
C PRO A 64 -10.48 10.40 11.12
N PRO A 65 -11.45 10.58 12.04
CA PRO A 65 -12.39 9.57 12.52
C PRO A 65 -13.55 9.31 11.57
N TYR A 66 -13.87 8.03 11.37
CA TYR A 66 -15.09 7.58 10.69
C TYR A 66 -16.17 7.40 11.76
N GLY A 67 -17.30 8.11 11.62
CA GLY A 67 -18.39 8.09 12.61
C GLY A 67 -19.56 7.22 12.17
N ASP A 68 -20.54 7.01 13.05
CA ASP A 68 -21.67 6.10 12.80
C ASP A 68 -22.90 6.75 12.16
N GLY A 69 -22.80 8.04 11.81
CA GLY A 69 -23.93 8.83 11.30
C GLY A 69 -24.36 8.49 9.86
N ASP A 70 -23.54 7.76 9.12
CA ASP A 70 -23.85 7.28 7.76
C ASP A 70 -24.06 5.75 7.82
N PRO A 71 -25.16 5.19 7.29
CA PRO A 71 -25.36 3.75 7.27
C PRO A 71 -24.51 3.02 6.22
N ASP A 72 -23.96 3.72 5.22
CA ASP A 72 -23.24 3.08 4.10
C ASP A 72 -21.71 3.13 4.24
N SER A 73 -21.06 2.08 3.76
CA SER A 73 -19.64 1.83 3.95
C SER A 73 -18.93 1.75 2.61
N TRP A 74 -17.89 2.57 2.43
CA TRP A 74 -17.07 2.53 1.20
C TRP A 74 -15.95 1.49 1.28
N GLY A 75 -15.53 1.12 2.49
CA GLY A 75 -14.51 0.12 2.70
C GLY A 75 -14.62 -0.51 4.06
N VAL A 76 -14.43 -1.83 4.10
CA VAL A 76 -14.25 -2.55 5.36
C VAL A 76 -12.77 -2.58 5.68
N GLN A 77 -12.43 -2.16 6.90
CA GLN A 77 -11.07 -2.12 7.39
C GLN A 77 -10.81 -3.32 8.28
N HIS A 78 -9.52 -3.64 8.42
CA HIS A 78 -9.04 -4.69 9.32
C HIS A 78 -9.61 -6.07 8.92
N VAL A 79 -9.66 -6.37 7.61
CA VAL A 79 -10.23 -7.63 7.09
C VAL A 79 -9.48 -8.90 7.51
N MET A 80 -8.30 -8.76 8.11
CA MET A 80 -7.54 -9.86 8.71
C MET A 80 -7.59 -9.86 10.26
N HIS A 81 -8.42 -9.02 10.88
CA HIS A 81 -8.55 -8.98 12.34
C HIS A 81 -9.19 -10.29 12.84
N PRO A 82 -8.68 -10.89 13.93
CA PRO A 82 -9.17 -12.18 14.43
C PRO A 82 -10.66 -12.18 14.76
N ASP A 83 -11.18 -11.11 15.38
CA ASP A 83 -12.61 -10.96 15.70
C ASP A 83 -13.54 -10.93 14.47
N LEU A 84 -12.99 -10.59 13.29
CA LEU A 84 -13.75 -10.67 12.05
C LEU A 84 -14.03 -12.13 11.65
N GLY A 85 -13.14 -13.06 12.03
CA GLY A 85 -13.34 -14.50 11.89
C GLY A 85 -13.20 -15.02 10.46
N GLU A 86 -12.51 -14.29 9.58
CA GLU A 86 -12.43 -14.59 8.14
C GLU A 86 -11.00 -14.92 7.68
N PRO A 87 -10.53 -16.16 7.91
CA PRO A 87 -9.16 -16.54 7.58
C PRO A 87 -8.90 -16.60 6.07
N ALA A 88 -9.94 -16.52 5.22
CA ALA A 88 -9.79 -16.49 3.77
C ALA A 88 -8.95 -15.30 3.31
N PHE A 89 -9.12 -14.12 3.92
CA PHE A 89 -8.35 -12.93 3.57
C PHE A 89 -6.87 -13.09 3.92
N ALA A 90 -6.57 -13.60 5.12
CA ALA A 90 -5.19 -13.85 5.53
C ALA A 90 -4.52 -14.90 4.64
N ARG A 91 -5.21 -16.02 4.35
CA ARG A 91 -4.69 -17.09 3.48
C ARG A 91 -4.38 -16.62 2.07
N TRP A 92 -5.24 -15.79 1.48
CA TRP A 92 -4.98 -15.23 0.17
C TRP A 92 -3.86 -14.18 0.23
N TYR A 93 -3.87 -13.31 1.24
CA TYR A 93 -2.88 -12.24 1.40
C TYR A 93 -1.45 -12.78 1.56
N THR A 94 -1.29 -13.97 2.14
CA THR A 94 0.00 -14.65 2.30
C THR A 94 0.25 -15.75 1.27
N SER A 95 -0.65 -15.93 0.28
CA SER A 95 -0.52 -16.99 -0.71
C SER A 95 0.71 -16.82 -1.61
N ASP A 96 1.32 -17.93 -2.02
CA ASP A 96 2.47 -17.91 -2.92
C ASP A 96 2.15 -17.24 -4.26
N ALA A 97 0.91 -17.32 -4.72
CA ALA A 97 0.45 -16.62 -5.93
C ALA A 97 0.52 -15.10 -5.74
N LEU A 98 -0.04 -14.57 -4.64
CA LEU A 98 0.00 -13.14 -4.37
C LEU A 98 1.43 -12.67 -4.06
N VAL A 99 2.18 -13.41 -3.26
CA VAL A 99 3.57 -13.10 -2.90
C VAL A 99 4.47 -13.15 -4.13
N GLY A 100 4.30 -14.12 -5.03
CA GLY A 100 5.07 -14.23 -6.27
C GLY A 100 4.81 -13.06 -7.21
N VAL A 101 3.54 -12.66 -7.36
CA VAL A 101 3.18 -11.47 -8.15
C VAL A 101 3.65 -10.18 -7.50
N VAL A 102 3.57 -10.08 -6.17
CA VAL A 102 4.10 -8.97 -5.37
C VAL A 102 5.61 -8.86 -5.57
N GLN A 103 6.36 -9.96 -5.48
CA GLN A 103 7.79 -10.02 -5.72
C GLN A 103 8.17 -9.60 -7.15
N GLU A 104 7.27 -9.80 -8.10
CA GLU A 104 7.47 -9.40 -9.50
C GLU A 104 7.01 -7.96 -9.81
N LEU A 105 5.98 -7.43 -9.12
CA LEU A 105 5.26 -6.20 -9.49
C LEU A 105 5.08 -5.13 -8.39
N LEU A 106 4.55 -5.58 -7.24
CA LEU A 106 3.32 -5.11 -6.56
C LEU A 106 2.27 -4.24 -7.31
N GLY A 107 0.95 -4.39 -6.92
CA GLY A 107 0.05 -3.23 -6.67
C GLY A 107 -1.45 -2.98 -6.44
N ALA A 108 -1.92 -1.71 -6.65
CA ALA A 108 -3.16 -0.99 -6.24
C ALA A 108 -4.46 -1.65 -6.71
N LEU A 109 -5.64 -1.24 -6.21
CA LEU A 109 -6.89 -1.99 -6.37
C LEU A 109 -8.00 -1.29 -7.17
N ARG A 110 -7.89 0.02 -7.43
CA ARG A 110 -8.72 0.76 -8.40
C ARG A 110 -7.85 1.73 -9.20
N GLU A 111 -8.45 2.37 -10.20
CA GLU A 111 -7.79 3.52 -10.82
C GLU A 111 -7.49 4.59 -9.77
N ASP A 112 -6.25 5.08 -9.78
CA ASP A 112 -5.63 5.92 -8.78
C ASP A 112 -4.63 6.84 -9.47
N SER A 113 -5.03 8.08 -9.70
CA SER A 113 -4.17 9.15 -10.22
C SER A 113 -3.75 10.15 -9.15
N CYS A 114 -3.68 9.71 -7.89
CA CYS A 114 -3.46 10.61 -6.77
C CYS A 114 -1.99 10.96 -6.56
N LEU A 115 -1.05 10.12 -6.97
CA LEU A 115 0.36 10.30 -6.66
C LEU A 115 1.05 11.18 -7.71
N TYR A 116 1.86 12.14 -7.26
CA TYR A 116 2.77 12.93 -8.08
C TYR A 116 4.19 12.71 -7.58
N VAL A 117 5.14 12.56 -8.48
CA VAL A 117 6.54 12.32 -8.15
C VAL A 117 7.45 13.18 -9.01
N VAL A 118 8.64 13.49 -8.52
CA VAL A 118 9.73 14.00 -9.34
C VAL A 118 10.70 12.86 -9.63
N PRO A 119 10.74 12.31 -10.85
CA PRO A 119 11.63 11.21 -11.19
C PRO A 119 13.11 11.54 -10.92
N GLY A 120 13.86 10.59 -10.38
CA GLY A 120 15.30 10.76 -10.09
C GLY A 120 15.63 11.60 -8.86
N SER A 121 14.67 12.31 -8.25
CA SER A 121 14.90 13.21 -7.10
C SER A 121 15.48 12.54 -5.84
N HIS A 122 15.34 11.22 -5.71
CA HIS A 122 15.95 10.45 -4.63
C HIS A 122 17.49 10.38 -4.71
N LYS A 123 18.10 10.74 -5.85
CA LYS A 123 19.55 10.64 -6.10
C LYS A 123 20.31 11.92 -5.77
N THR A 124 19.62 13.06 -5.70
CA THR A 124 20.25 14.38 -5.60
C THR A 124 19.49 15.24 -4.59
N PRO A 125 20.19 16.16 -3.88
CA PRO A 125 19.51 17.16 -3.07
C PRO A 125 18.51 17.98 -3.91
N ARG A 126 17.41 18.43 -3.28
CA ARG A 126 16.41 19.29 -3.93
C ARG A 126 17.06 20.56 -4.47
N THR A 127 16.69 20.94 -5.70
CA THR A 127 17.10 22.22 -6.28
C THR A 127 16.50 23.40 -5.49
N PRO A 128 17.03 24.63 -5.62
CA PRO A 128 16.45 25.80 -4.96
C PRO A 128 14.95 25.99 -5.27
N ALA A 129 14.55 25.78 -6.53
CA ALA A 129 13.14 25.88 -6.93
C ALA A 129 12.26 24.79 -6.32
N GLN A 130 12.72 23.54 -6.28
CA GLN A 130 11.99 22.45 -5.63
C GLN A 130 11.87 22.66 -4.12
N ARG A 131 12.94 23.16 -3.48
CA ARG A 131 12.97 23.43 -2.05
C ARG A 131 11.99 24.53 -1.66
N ALA A 132 11.92 25.61 -2.44
CA ALA A 132 10.96 26.70 -2.21
C ALA A 132 9.50 26.21 -2.18
N LEU A 133 9.19 25.13 -2.91
CA LEU A 133 7.85 24.56 -3.02
C LEU A 133 7.63 23.30 -2.15
N SER A 134 8.61 22.89 -1.33
CA SER A 134 8.53 21.66 -0.53
C SER A 134 8.98 21.83 0.93
N SER A 135 9.05 23.08 1.41
CA SER A 135 9.55 23.42 2.74
C SER A 135 8.44 23.88 3.71
N THR A 136 7.18 23.87 3.28
CA THR A 136 6.00 24.17 4.10
C THR A 136 5.16 22.91 4.29
N LEU A 137 4.24 22.95 5.27
CA LEU A 137 3.27 21.87 5.51
C LEU A 137 2.05 21.96 4.58
N ASP A 138 1.85 23.12 3.96
CA ASP A 138 0.73 23.34 3.05
C ASP A 138 0.93 22.56 1.74
N PRO A 139 -0.09 21.81 1.26
CA PRO A 139 -0.01 21.15 -0.01
C PRO A 139 -0.03 22.19 -1.16
N PRO A 140 0.64 21.93 -2.29
CA PRO A 140 0.56 22.80 -3.45
C PRO A 140 -0.86 22.80 -4.02
N THR A 141 -1.35 23.96 -4.46
CA THR A 141 -2.64 24.08 -5.16
C THR A 141 -2.66 23.25 -6.44
N ASP A 142 -1.54 23.19 -7.15
CA ASP A 142 -1.30 22.31 -8.29
C ASP A 142 0.06 21.62 -8.12
N PRO A 143 0.11 20.29 -7.90
CA PRO A 143 1.36 19.54 -7.77
C PRO A 143 2.28 19.62 -8.99
N LEU A 144 1.75 19.91 -10.18
CA LEU A 144 2.54 20.04 -11.41
C LEU A 144 3.35 21.34 -11.44
N THR A 145 3.10 22.28 -10.53
CA THR A 145 3.97 23.46 -10.33
C THR A 145 5.37 23.08 -9.82
N MET A 146 5.51 21.90 -9.21
CA MET A 146 6.81 21.38 -8.76
C MET A 146 7.69 21.04 -9.98
N PRO A 147 8.91 21.62 -10.10
CA PRO A 147 9.78 21.37 -11.24
C PRO A 147 10.12 19.88 -11.43
N GLY A 148 9.73 19.34 -12.59
CA GLY A 148 9.93 17.95 -12.95
C GLY A 148 8.90 16.97 -12.37
N ALA A 149 7.82 17.46 -11.76
CA ALA A 149 6.77 16.60 -11.27
C ALA A 149 5.96 15.97 -12.40
N VAL A 150 5.58 14.71 -12.20
CA VAL A 150 4.70 13.95 -13.08
C VAL A 150 3.61 13.30 -12.24
N ARG A 151 2.41 13.15 -12.81
CA ARG A 151 1.32 12.39 -12.19
C ARG A 151 1.50 10.91 -12.48
N VAL A 152 1.54 10.11 -11.42
CA VAL A 152 1.48 8.65 -11.48
C VAL A 152 0.00 8.27 -11.46
N SER A 153 -0.43 7.55 -12.50
CA SER A 153 -1.78 6.99 -12.58
C SER A 153 -1.66 5.47 -12.59
N LEU A 154 -2.29 4.84 -11.61
CA LEU A 154 -2.40 3.40 -11.46
C LEU A 154 -3.81 3.00 -11.86
N ARG A 155 -4.00 1.82 -12.43
CA ARG A 155 -5.29 1.16 -12.67
C ARG A 155 -5.51 0.08 -11.59
N PRO A 156 -6.70 -0.54 -11.53
CA PRO A 156 -6.91 -1.69 -10.66
C PRO A 156 -5.88 -2.80 -10.97
N GLY A 157 -5.14 -3.22 -9.95
CA GLY A 157 -4.08 -4.23 -9.97
C GLY A 157 -2.64 -3.68 -9.85
N GLU A 158 -2.41 -2.37 -10.01
CA GLU A 158 -1.07 -1.82 -10.33
C GLU A 158 -0.44 -0.98 -9.22
N THR A 159 0.86 -1.08 -8.92
CA THR A 159 1.44 -0.26 -7.82
C THR A 159 2.84 0.10 -8.16
N VAL A 160 3.13 1.24 -7.61
CA VAL A 160 4.37 1.92 -7.67
C VAL A 160 5.20 1.57 -6.44
N PHE A 161 6.35 0.95 -6.68
CA PHE A 161 7.48 1.08 -5.76
C PHE A 161 8.09 2.44 -5.93
N TYR A 162 8.27 3.13 -4.82
CA TYR A 162 9.10 4.32 -4.82
C TYR A 162 10.04 4.32 -3.63
N ASN A 163 11.23 4.85 -3.88
CA ASN A 163 12.19 5.10 -2.81
C ASN A 163 11.61 6.17 -1.90
N ASN A 164 11.59 5.92 -0.58
CA ASN A 164 11.06 6.88 0.40
C ASN A 164 11.72 8.28 0.32
N ASN A 165 12.91 8.39 -0.27
CA ASN A 165 13.60 9.67 -0.47
C ASN A 165 13.16 10.42 -1.74
N ILE A 166 12.29 9.85 -2.60
CA ILE A 166 11.79 10.56 -3.78
C ILE A 166 10.92 11.74 -3.33
N LEU A 167 11.02 12.86 -4.03
CA LEU A 167 10.06 13.95 -3.86
C LEU A 167 8.73 13.51 -4.44
N HIS A 168 7.71 13.45 -3.59
CA HIS A 168 6.36 13.04 -3.96
C HIS A 168 5.31 13.84 -3.20
N CYS A 169 4.13 13.93 -3.80
CA CYS A 169 2.95 14.60 -3.27
C CYS A 169 1.72 13.78 -3.67
N ALA A 170 0.68 13.73 -2.84
CA ALA A 170 -0.57 13.09 -3.21
C ALA A 170 -1.70 14.13 -3.26
N THR A 171 -2.53 14.09 -4.29
CA THR A 171 -3.80 14.83 -4.36
C THR A 171 -4.97 13.89 -4.47
N TYR A 172 -6.18 14.37 -4.17
CA TYR A 172 -7.37 13.53 -4.18
C TYR A 172 -8.53 14.25 -4.86
N ASP A 173 -9.29 13.48 -5.63
CA ASP A 173 -10.58 13.90 -6.19
C ASP A 173 -11.69 13.06 -5.53
N ALA A 174 -12.57 13.73 -4.79
CA ALA A 174 -13.66 13.08 -4.06
C ALA A 174 -14.75 12.52 -4.99
N ALA A 175 -14.80 12.94 -6.25
CA ALA A 175 -15.74 12.42 -7.24
C ALA A 175 -15.30 11.07 -7.85
N ALA A 176 -14.05 10.64 -7.64
CA ALA A 176 -13.49 9.42 -8.23
C ALA A 176 -13.28 8.30 -7.18
N PRO A 177 -13.85 7.10 -7.36
CA PRO A 177 -13.69 6.00 -6.40
C PRO A 177 -12.28 5.37 -6.49
N ARG A 178 -11.54 5.36 -5.37
CA ARG A 178 -10.15 4.88 -5.27
C ARG A 178 -9.95 3.84 -4.18
N ILE A 179 -9.18 2.78 -4.44
CA ILE A 179 -8.71 1.81 -3.45
C ILE A 179 -7.24 1.48 -3.74
N THR A 180 -6.38 1.73 -2.76
CA THR A 180 -4.93 1.48 -2.88
C THR A 180 -4.44 0.88 -1.58
N LEU A 181 -3.73 -0.25 -1.68
CA LEU A 181 -2.98 -0.82 -0.56
C LEU A 181 -1.60 -0.16 -0.54
N HIS A 182 -1.23 0.43 0.59
CA HIS A 182 0.08 1.06 0.76
C HIS A 182 0.83 0.37 1.89
N ALA A 183 2.04 -0.09 1.60
CA ALA A 183 2.91 -0.76 2.54
C ALA A 183 4.28 -0.10 2.54
N CYS A 184 4.90 -0.04 3.72
CA CYS A 184 6.29 0.35 3.87
C CYS A 184 7.11 -0.89 4.20
N ILE A 185 8.21 -1.10 3.46
CA ILE A 185 9.14 -2.19 3.70
C ILE A 185 10.53 -1.58 3.89
N GLY A 186 11.25 -2.06 4.90
CA GLY A 186 12.60 -1.63 5.19
C GLY A 186 13.50 -2.79 5.61
N GLU A 187 14.80 -2.59 5.45
CA GLU A 187 15.82 -3.54 5.89
C GLU A 187 16.34 -3.13 7.27
N ALA A 188 16.45 -4.08 8.19
CA ALA A 188 16.98 -3.84 9.55
C ALA A 188 18.42 -3.29 9.55
N ARG A 189 19.21 -3.57 8.51
CA ARG A 189 20.56 -3.02 8.33
C ARG A 189 20.59 -1.52 8.03
N GLY A 190 19.45 -0.92 7.66
CA GLY A 190 19.31 0.52 7.44
C GLY A 190 19.43 1.37 8.71
N GLY A 191 19.50 0.73 9.88
CA GLY A 191 19.83 1.35 11.15
C GLY A 191 18.72 2.22 11.77
N PRO A 192 19.01 2.84 12.93
CA PRO A 192 18.02 3.55 13.75
C PRO A 192 17.30 4.71 13.03
N THR A 193 17.99 5.38 12.10
CA THR A 193 17.42 6.50 11.33
C THR A 193 16.30 6.04 10.41
N ARG A 194 16.36 4.82 9.86
CA ARG A 194 15.28 4.24 9.03
C ARG A 194 14.13 3.73 9.88
N ALA A 195 14.41 3.25 11.09
CA ALA A 195 13.39 2.82 12.05
C ALA A 195 12.37 3.94 12.33
N ARG A 196 12.85 5.20 12.45
CA ARG A 196 11.99 6.36 12.67
C ARG A 196 11.02 6.66 11.52
N ASN A 197 11.29 6.21 10.30
CA ASN A 197 10.39 6.42 9.16
C ASN A 197 9.34 5.32 9.02
N ILE A 198 9.58 4.14 9.59
CA ILE A 198 8.71 2.97 9.49
C ILE A 198 7.76 2.89 10.70
N LEU A 199 8.25 3.25 11.88
CA LEU A 199 7.56 3.05 13.16
C LEU A 199 6.76 4.27 13.64
N GLN A 200 6.39 5.15 12.71
CA GLN A 200 5.50 6.27 12.99
C GLN A 200 4.06 5.75 13.15
N HIS A 201 3.18 6.51 13.82
CA HIS A 201 1.72 6.25 13.91
C HIS A 201 1.24 5.15 14.88
N GLY A 202 1.67 5.16 16.15
CA GLY A 202 0.91 4.47 17.21
C GLY A 202 0.83 2.94 17.09
N LEU A 203 1.85 2.31 16.50
CA LEU A 203 1.88 0.87 16.20
C LEU A 203 2.14 -0.05 17.42
N ARG A 204 1.86 0.39 18.66
CA ARG A 204 2.21 -0.38 19.88
C ARG A 204 1.58 -1.78 19.92
N TRP A 205 0.36 -1.90 19.40
CA TRP A 205 -0.41 -3.14 19.30
C TRP A 205 0.30 -4.25 18.52
N MET A 206 1.24 -3.92 17.62
CA MET A 206 2.00 -4.94 16.86
C MET A 206 2.87 -5.82 17.75
N LYS A 207 3.16 -5.40 18.99
CA LYS A 207 3.96 -6.17 19.96
C LYS A 207 3.13 -7.15 20.78
N GLU A 208 1.81 -7.07 20.69
CA GLU A 208 0.92 -7.84 21.54
C GLU A 208 0.73 -9.27 20.96
N PRO A 209 0.62 -10.30 21.82
CA PRO A 209 0.43 -11.69 21.38
C PRO A 209 -0.70 -11.89 20.38
N PRO A 210 -1.89 -11.24 20.51
CA PRO A 210 -2.98 -11.41 19.55
C PRO A 210 -2.59 -11.09 18.10
N PHE A 211 -1.72 -10.10 17.87
CA PHE A 211 -1.25 -9.80 16.51
C PHE A 211 -0.25 -10.85 16.02
N ALA A 212 0.74 -11.20 16.86
CA ALA A 212 1.72 -12.22 16.52
C ALA A 212 1.05 -13.57 16.17
N ASP A 213 -0.08 -13.87 16.80
CA ASP A 213 -0.84 -15.09 16.56
C ASP A 213 -1.57 -15.14 15.22
N THR A 214 -1.76 -13.99 14.57
CA THR A 214 -2.26 -13.93 13.18
C THR A 214 -1.18 -14.23 12.13
N LEU A 215 0.10 -14.25 12.53
CA LEU A 215 1.21 -14.34 11.61
C LEU A 215 1.74 -15.78 11.49
N ASP A 216 2.10 -16.15 10.27
CA ASP A 216 2.88 -17.35 10.00
C ASP A 216 4.34 -17.19 10.50
N ALA A 217 5.15 -18.25 10.37
CA ALA A 217 6.54 -18.23 10.83
C ALA A 217 7.37 -17.10 10.19
N ARG A 218 7.10 -16.75 8.93
CA ARG A 218 7.82 -15.69 8.21
C ARG A 218 7.40 -14.31 8.73
N GLY A 219 6.09 -14.09 8.90
CA GLY A 219 5.52 -12.86 9.44
C GLY A 219 6.01 -12.60 10.86
N ARG A 220 6.02 -13.63 11.73
CA ARG A 220 6.60 -13.53 13.08
C ARG A 220 8.07 -13.12 13.04
N ALA A 221 8.87 -13.75 12.16
CA ALA A 221 10.28 -13.38 12.01
C ALA A 221 10.46 -11.95 11.45
N MET A 222 9.56 -11.43 10.61
CA MET A 222 9.60 -10.03 10.17
C MET A 222 9.24 -9.07 11.31
N LEU A 223 8.20 -9.42 12.09
CA LEU A 223 7.78 -8.67 13.27
C LEU A 223 8.90 -8.57 14.31
N GLU A 224 9.58 -9.67 14.61
CA GLU A 224 10.71 -9.67 15.53
C GLU A 224 11.85 -8.74 15.09
N ARG A 225 12.17 -8.73 13.79
CA ARG A 225 13.23 -7.87 13.24
C ARG A 225 12.89 -6.39 13.36
N ILE A 226 11.64 -6.00 13.08
CA ILE A 226 11.22 -4.60 13.18
C ILE A 226 11.11 -4.15 14.65
N VAL A 227 10.68 -5.03 15.57
CA VAL A 227 10.66 -4.74 17.02
C VAL A 227 12.07 -4.53 17.57
N ARG A 228 13.02 -5.43 17.22
CA ARG A 228 14.43 -5.25 17.60
C ARG A 228 15.02 -3.96 17.03
N LEU A 229 14.69 -3.63 15.78
CA LEU A 229 15.12 -2.38 15.15
C LEU A 229 14.58 -1.17 15.92
N GLN A 230 13.33 -1.18 16.38
CA GLN A 230 12.76 -0.13 17.23
C GLN A 230 13.53 0.03 18.54
N GLU A 231 13.77 -1.07 19.24
CA GLU A 231 14.44 -1.08 20.54
C GLU A 231 15.86 -0.52 20.46
N SER A 232 16.53 -0.74 19.32
CA SER A 232 17.87 -0.19 19.05
C SER A 232 17.92 1.34 18.96
N VAL A 233 16.78 2.03 18.78
CA VAL A 233 16.71 3.51 18.68
C VAL A 233 16.71 4.18 20.06
N GLY A 234 16.49 3.44 21.15
CA GLY A 234 16.65 3.93 22.52
C GLY A 234 15.64 4.99 23.00
N GLY A 235 14.47 5.16 22.35
CA GLY A 235 13.46 6.15 22.76
C GLY A 235 12.14 6.07 21.98
N GLU A 236 11.21 7.01 22.26
CA GLU A 236 9.96 7.12 21.49
C GLU A 236 10.27 7.50 20.03
N VAL A 237 9.70 6.75 19.09
CA VAL A 237 9.75 7.09 17.68
C VAL A 237 8.79 8.26 17.44
N GLY A 238 9.30 9.48 17.55
CA GLY A 238 8.55 10.70 17.23
C GLY A 238 8.35 10.91 15.73
N TYR A 239 7.55 11.91 15.36
CA TYR A 239 7.35 12.31 13.96
C TYR A 239 8.65 12.85 13.34
N SER A 240 8.92 12.51 12.08
CA SER A 240 10.09 13.05 11.35
C SER A 240 9.89 14.47 10.82
N LEU A 241 8.82 15.17 11.20
CA LEU A 241 8.45 16.49 10.69
C LEU A 241 9.30 17.64 11.26
N VAL A 242 10.17 17.37 12.22
CA VAL A 242 10.86 18.40 13.03
C VAL A 242 12.40 18.30 12.97
N ASN A 243 12.95 17.85 11.84
CA ASN A 243 14.40 17.89 11.58
C ASN A 243 14.76 19.01 10.61
#